data_AF-A0A3M1Q6N4-F1
#
_entry.id   AF-A0A3M1Q6N4-F1
#
_cell.length_a   1.000
_cell.length_b   1.000
_cell.length_c   1.000
_cell.angle_alpha   90.00
_cell.angle_beta   90.00
_cell.angle_gamma   90.00
#
_symmetry.space_group_name_H-M   'P 1'
#
loop_
_entity.id
_entity.type
_entity.pdbx_description
1 polymer ?
#
loop_
_entity_poly.entity_id
_entity_poly.type
_entity_poly.pdbx_seq_one_letter_code
_entity_poly.pdbx_strand_id
1 'polypeptide(L)'
;MTAGGKRMHKPAGRPFSSRGTPLVIHRARAWGVGGLWSWMRTWAVGLALLVMAPDAAGAGGVTLPDWKTVTVKPHHLRGPVWYLEGFGGNIGVVADARGFVLIDDQYAPLTDKVRAALAAIAADRPAWFVINTHWHPDHTGGNERFAETGTIVIAHDNTRRHLAAAMLEGTLPALLRPKAKSLPVITFNDTVTFHLAGEEVTAFHIPPAHTDGDVVVRFLTSNVIHAGDAYFQGFYPYIDIDNGGSIDGLIAFWERLVDELMDDETIVIPGHGPPARRADVRRYLRDMKDLRARVAAAMTAGESLEQLIARHPLADLNPRYESDVVEEADILRMVWRSLEKTGHPGSGRK
;
A
#
# COMPACT_ATOMS: atom_id res chain seq x y z
N MET A 1 0.47 86.57 7.13
CA MET A 1 0.93 86.69 8.52
C MET A 1 1.81 85.48 8.82
N THR A 2 3.12 85.60 8.51
CA THR A 2 4.27 85.52 9.45
C THR A 2 4.57 84.08 9.91
N ALA A 3 5.54 83.37 9.30
CA ALA A 3 6.99 83.34 9.64
C ALA A 3 7.22 82.78 11.05
N GLY A 4 7.95 81.69 11.33
CA GLY A 4 9.34 81.31 11.01
C GLY A 4 9.92 80.78 12.34
N GLY A 5 10.54 79.60 12.47
CA GLY A 5 11.95 79.35 12.19
C GLY A 5 12.64 78.60 13.35
N LYS A 6 13.36 77.52 12.99
CA LYS A 6 14.57 76.89 13.59
C LYS A 6 14.92 77.03 15.09
N ARG A 7 15.37 75.92 15.70
CA ARG A 7 16.81 75.71 16.07
C ARG A 7 17.11 74.31 16.64
N MET A 8 18.33 73.86 16.34
CA MET A 8 19.03 72.66 16.84
C MET A 8 19.60 72.89 18.25
N HIS A 9 19.78 71.80 19.01
CA HIS A 9 20.86 71.67 20.00
C HIS A 9 21.35 70.21 20.13
N LYS A 10 22.67 70.04 20.09
CA LYS A 10 23.54 68.97 20.65
C LYS A 10 24.51 69.70 21.64
N PRO A 11 25.43 69.08 22.43
CA PRO A 11 25.76 67.66 22.74
C PRO A 11 26.04 67.41 24.27
N ALA A 12 26.80 66.34 24.58
CA ALA A 12 27.50 65.93 25.83
C ALA A 12 26.75 64.84 26.63
N GLY A 13 27.37 63.80 27.19
CA GLY A 13 28.76 63.40 27.46
C GLY A 13 28.70 62.30 28.55
N ARG A 14 29.55 61.28 28.46
CA ARG A 14 29.51 60.01 29.24
C ARG A 14 29.77 60.20 30.77
N PRO A 15 29.59 59.17 31.62
CA PRO A 15 30.66 58.19 31.79
C PRO A 15 30.23 56.72 31.88
N PHE A 16 31.22 55.89 31.59
CA PHE A 16 31.31 54.44 31.62
C PHE A 16 31.62 54.00 33.06
N SER A 17 30.95 52.96 33.59
CA SER A 17 31.57 52.14 34.63
C SER A 17 31.20 50.67 34.42
N SER A 18 32.26 49.91 34.18
CA SER A 18 32.36 48.48 34.03
C SER A 18 31.92 47.70 35.27
N ARG A 19 31.15 46.64 35.06
CA ARG A 19 31.35 45.37 35.76
C ARG A 19 30.81 44.24 34.88
N GLY A 20 31.72 43.39 34.42
CA GLY A 20 31.43 42.26 33.55
C GLY A 20 30.76 41.12 34.30
N THR A 21 29.96 40.37 33.56
CA THR A 21 29.49 39.03 33.90
C THR A 21 29.67 38.19 32.63
N PRO A 22 30.12 36.93 32.72
CA PRO A 22 30.66 36.22 31.57
C PRO A 22 29.55 35.85 30.59
N LEU A 23 29.81 36.11 29.30
CA LEU A 23 29.04 35.59 28.18
C LEU A 23 29.27 34.07 28.10
N VAL A 24 28.34 33.28 28.63
CA VAL A 24 28.28 31.85 28.33
C VAL A 24 27.77 31.69 26.90
N ILE A 25 28.68 31.42 25.98
CA ILE A 25 28.35 30.98 24.63
C ILE A 25 27.80 29.56 24.75
N HIS A 26 26.48 29.43 24.89
CA HIS A 26 25.84 28.15 24.59
C HIS A 26 25.99 27.90 23.11
N ARG A 27 26.83 26.90 22.75
CA ARG A 27 26.82 26.29 21.42
C ARG A 27 25.38 26.02 21.04
N ALA A 28 24.93 26.62 19.93
CA ALA A 28 23.68 26.24 19.29
C ALA A 28 23.74 24.72 19.04
N ARG A 29 22.94 23.97 19.79
CA ARG A 29 22.67 22.57 19.47
C ARG A 29 22.02 22.56 18.10
N ALA A 30 22.64 21.84 17.18
CA ALA A 30 22.01 21.43 15.94
C ALA A 30 20.62 20.87 16.28
N TRP A 31 19.59 21.44 15.67
CA TRP A 31 18.26 20.86 15.69
C TRP A 31 18.38 19.54 14.94
N GLY A 32 18.43 18.45 15.72
CA GLY A 32 18.44 17.11 15.20
C GLY A 32 17.21 16.91 14.33
N VAL A 33 17.46 16.34 13.15
CA VAL A 33 16.47 15.78 12.24
C VAL A 33 15.88 14.53 12.91
N GLY A 34 15.18 14.71 14.03
CA GLY A 34 14.72 13.65 14.92
C GLY A 34 13.20 13.54 15.02
N GLY A 35 12.45 14.29 14.20
CA GLY A 35 10.99 14.37 14.26
C GLY A 35 10.23 13.51 13.25
N LEU A 36 10.91 12.90 12.27
CA LEU A 36 10.24 12.10 11.22
C LEU A 36 10.22 10.58 11.51
N TRP A 37 10.97 10.12 12.52
CA TRP A 37 11.20 8.69 12.76
C TRP A 37 10.24 8.03 13.76
N SER A 38 9.30 8.80 14.35
CA SER A 38 8.47 8.32 15.46
C SER A 38 7.16 7.62 15.03
N TRP A 39 6.72 7.73 13.78
CA TRP A 39 5.40 7.21 13.37
C TRP A 39 5.43 5.75 12.90
N MET A 40 6.55 5.27 12.33
CA MET A 40 6.67 3.87 11.87
C MET A 40 6.74 2.86 13.02
N ARG A 41 7.15 3.27 14.23
CA ARG A 41 7.30 2.36 15.39
C ARG A 41 5.99 1.91 16.06
N THR A 42 4.83 2.43 15.64
CA THR A 42 3.53 1.99 16.16
C THR A 42 2.74 1.11 15.19
N TRP A 43 3.27 0.91 13.98
CA TRP A 43 2.71 0.04 12.94
C TRP A 43 3.74 -1.04 12.63
N ALA A 44 3.92 -2.00 13.55
CA ALA A 44 4.61 -3.23 13.23
C ALA A 44 3.67 -4.07 12.34
N VAL A 45 3.59 -3.72 11.06
CA VAL A 45 2.95 -4.56 10.06
C VAL A 45 3.98 -5.59 9.67
N GLY A 46 3.84 -6.82 10.15
CA GLY A 46 4.51 -7.92 9.49
C GLY A 46 3.77 -8.16 8.19
N LEU A 47 4.21 -7.55 7.09
CA LEU A 47 3.77 -8.02 5.78
C LEU A 47 4.43 -9.37 5.55
N ALA A 48 3.71 -10.26 4.90
CA ALA A 48 4.30 -11.38 4.21
C ALA A 48 3.70 -11.35 2.83
N LEU A 49 4.43 -10.83 1.85
CA LEU A 49 4.12 -11.06 0.44
C LEU A 49 5.05 -12.15 -0.02
N LEU A 50 4.51 -13.19 -0.64
CA LEU A 50 5.31 -14.28 -1.17
C LEU A 50 6.04 -13.80 -2.43
N VAL A 51 7.22 -13.24 -2.23
CA VAL A 51 8.15 -12.93 -3.33
C VAL A 51 8.67 -14.25 -3.89
N MET A 52 8.14 -14.65 -5.05
CA MET A 52 8.66 -15.78 -5.81
C MET A 52 9.80 -15.25 -6.71
N ALA A 53 11.05 -15.42 -6.27
CA ALA A 53 12.21 -15.19 -7.12
C ALA A 53 12.48 -16.44 -7.98
N PRO A 54 12.56 -16.33 -9.32
CA PRO A 54 13.10 -17.40 -10.15
C PRO A 54 14.63 -17.34 -10.09
N ASP A 55 15.22 -18.40 -9.55
CA ASP A 55 16.64 -18.79 -9.66
C ASP A 55 17.71 -17.69 -9.59
N ALA A 56 18.12 -17.36 -8.35
CA ALA A 56 19.52 -17.11 -8.02
C ALA A 56 19.73 -17.48 -6.54
N ALA A 57 20.82 -18.20 -6.25
CA ALA A 57 21.11 -18.76 -4.93
C ALA A 57 20.98 -17.72 -3.79
N GLY A 58 19.92 -17.86 -3.01
CA GLY A 58 19.56 -16.95 -1.91
C GLY A 58 18.05 -16.88 -1.73
N ALA A 59 17.38 -18.03 -1.55
CA ALA A 59 15.94 -18.07 -1.34
C ALA A 59 15.57 -17.44 0.02
N GLY A 60 15.25 -16.14 0.00
CA GLY A 60 14.54 -15.48 1.10
C GLY A 60 13.12 -16.04 1.16
N GLY A 61 12.93 -17.14 1.87
CA GLY A 61 11.60 -17.64 2.18
C GLY A 61 10.88 -16.66 3.10
N VAL A 62 9.61 -16.37 2.80
CA VAL A 62 8.74 -15.59 3.68
C VAL A 62 8.67 -16.22 5.08
N THR A 63 9.00 -15.44 6.10
CA THR A 63 8.78 -15.86 7.49
C THR A 63 7.34 -15.53 7.88
N LEU A 64 6.48 -16.55 7.86
CA LEU A 64 5.11 -16.42 8.36
C LEU A 64 5.11 -16.23 9.89
N PRO A 65 4.15 -15.48 10.45
CA PRO A 65 4.13 -15.17 11.88
C PRO A 65 3.62 -16.37 12.67
N ASP A 66 3.81 -16.32 13.99
CA ASP A 66 2.95 -17.12 14.86
C ASP A 66 1.53 -16.55 14.79
N TRP A 67 0.65 -17.23 14.03
CA TRP A 67 -0.74 -16.82 13.85
C TRP A 67 -1.50 -16.59 15.16
N LYS A 68 -1.07 -17.19 16.28
CA LYS A 68 -1.68 -16.98 17.60
C LYS A 68 -1.48 -15.55 18.11
N THR A 69 -0.34 -14.92 17.81
CA THR A 69 0.02 -13.58 18.30
C THR A 69 -0.56 -12.45 17.46
N VAL A 70 -0.93 -12.73 16.22
CA VAL A 70 -1.54 -11.74 15.31
C VAL A 70 -2.92 -11.29 15.82
N THR A 71 -3.21 -10.00 15.78
CA THR A 71 -4.55 -9.46 16.05
C THR A 71 -5.18 -8.94 14.77
N VAL A 72 -6.50 -9.11 14.62
CA VAL A 72 -7.28 -8.41 13.59
C VAL A 72 -8.07 -7.30 14.27
N LYS A 73 -7.87 -6.05 13.85
CA LYS A 73 -8.45 -4.86 14.49
C LYS A 73 -9.42 -4.16 13.54
N PRO A 74 -10.66 -3.87 13.96
CA PRO A 74 -11.59 -3.08 13.18
C PRO A 74 -11.35 -1.57 13.35
N HIS A 75 -11.43 -0.83 12.26
CA HIS A 75 -11.30 0.63 12.23
C HIS A 75 -12.43 1.24 11.43
N HIS A 76 -13.21 2.12 12.06
CA HIS A 76 -14.27 2.87 11.37
C HIS A 76 -13.66 3.94 10.48
N LEU A 77 -14.20 4.13 9.26
CA LEU A 77 -13.75 5.15 8.32
C LEU A 77 -14.82 6.23 8.13
N ARG A 78 -15.84 5.95 7.33
CA ARG A 78 -16.93 6.89 7.02
C ARG A 78 -18.21 6.11 6.76
N GLY A 79 -19.34 6.61 7.27
CA GLY A 79 -20.64 5.98 7.07
C GLY A 79 -20.64 4.50 7.52
N PRO A 80 -21.15 3.56 6.69
CA PRO A 80 -21.13 2.13 6.97
C PRO A 80 -19.78 1.44 6.71
N VAL A 81 -18.73 2.18 6.30
CA VAL A 81 -17.45 1.63 5.86
C VAL A 81 -16.43 1.57 7.00
N TRP A 82 -15.79 0.41 7.11
CA TRP A 82 -14.70 0.08 8.00
C TRP A 82 -13.54 -0.54 7.20
N TYR A 83 -12.37 -0.65 7.81
CA TYR A 83 -11.38 -1.63 7.37
C TYR A 83 -10.90 -2.46 8.56
N LEU A 84 -10.45 -3.69 8.30
CA LEU A 84 -9.81 -4.54 9.29
C LEU A 84 -8.31 -4.59 9.00
N GLU A 85 -7.52 -4.20 10.00
CA GLU A 85 -6.06 -4.32 10.01
C GLU A 85 -5.69 -5.72 10.52
N GLY A 86 -4.87 -6.44 9.77
CA GLY A 86 -4.32 -7.73 10.17
C GLY A 86 -2.84 -7.84 9.82
N PHE A 87 -2.36 -9.07 9.57
CA PHE A 87 -0.98 -9.31 9.17
C PHE A 87 -0.79 -9.24 7.64
N GLY A 88 -1.66 -9.93 6.87
CA GLY A 88 -1.74 -9.82 5.42
C GLY A 88 -2.48 -8.56 4.95
N GLY A 89 -3.12 -8.63 3.79
CA GLY A 89 -3.92 -7.54 3.23
C GLY A 89 -4.99 -6.96 4.17
N ASN A 90 -5.18 -5.64 4.12
CA ASN A 90 -6.31 -4.98 4.74
C ASN A 90 -7.62 -5.53 4.17
N ILE A 91 -8.63 -5.67 5.03
CA ILE A 91 -9.97 -6.06 4.60
C ILE A 91 -10.86 -4.81 4.59
N GLY A 92 -11.39 -4.43 3.43
CA GLY A 92 -12.47 -3.45 3.35
C GLY A 92 -13.79 -4.05 3.85
N VAL A 93 -14.58 -3.30 4.61
CA VAL A 93 -15.88 -3.78 5.11
C VAL A 93 -16.92 -2.71 4.92
N VAL A 94 -18.06 -3.08 4.33
CA VAL A 94 -19.29 -2.29 4.44
C VAL A 94 -20.35 -3.12 5.16
N ALA A 95 -20.99 -2.51 6.17
CA ALA A 95 -21.89 -3.21 7.08
C ALA A 95 -23.22 -2.48 7.25
N ASP A 96 -24.32 -3.24 7.33
CA ASP A 96 -25.59 -2.76 7.85
C ASP A 96 -26.19 -3.74 8.85
N ALA A 97 -27.41 -3.46 9.32
CA ALA A 97 -28.11 -4.30 10.29
C ALA A 97 -28.44 -5.72 9.78
N ARG A 98 -28.21 -6.02 8.50
CA ARG A 98 -28.54 -7.30 7.87
C ARG A 98 -27.29 -8.14 7.55
N GLY A 99 -26.11 -7.53 7.37
CA GLY A 99 -24.92 -8.27 6.95
C GLY A 99 -23.72 -7.40 6.55
N PHE A 100 -22.71 -8.10 6.02
CA PHE A 100 -21.44 -7.52 5.56
C PHE A 100 -21.16 -7.82 4.09
N VAL A 101 -20.47 -6.89 3.43
CA VAL A 101 -19.65 -7.17 2.24
C VAL A 101 -18.20 -6.93 2.62
N LEU A 102 -17.36 -7.91 2.33
CA LEU A 102 -15.92 -7.87 2.59
C LEU A 102 -15.17 -7.67 1.27
N ILE A 103 -14.13 -6.84 1.31
CA ILE A 103 -13.14 -6.71 0.24
C ILE A 103 -11.88 -7.38 0.76
N ASP A 104 -11.52 -8.51 0.15
CA ASP A 104 -10.51 -9.45 0.63
C ASP A 104 -10.83 -10.10 2.00
N ASP A 105 -10.06 -11.11 2.39
CA ASP A 105 -10.38 -11.90 3.59
C ASP A 105 -9.19 -12.50 4.37
N GLN A 106 -8.00 -11.90 4.20
CA GLN A 106 -6.76 -12.27 4.91
C GLN A 106 -6.27 -13.69 4.62
N TYR A 107 -5.15 -14.05 5.27
CA TYR A 107 -4.67 -15.44 5.31
C TYR A 107 -5.66 -16.39 6.00
N ALA A 108 -5.73 -17.64 5.51
CA ALA A 108 -6.63 -18.67 6.04
C ALA A 108 -6.60 -18.84 7.57
N PRO A 109 -5.44 -18.87 8.25
CA PRO A 109 -5.36 -19.00 9.71
C PRO A 109 -5.97 -17.84 10.51
N LEU A 110 -6.21 -16.69 9.88
CA LEU A 110 -6.77 -15.51 10.52
C LEU A 110 -8.30 -15.42 10.40
N THR A 111 -8.95 -16.31 9.63
CA THR A 111 -10.39 -16.22 9.37
C THR A 111 -11.25 -16.14 10.63
N ASP A 112 -10.92 -16.89 11.68
CA ASP A 112 -11.69 -16.85 12.94
C ASP A 112 -11.52 -15.51 13.66
N LYS A 113 -10.35 -14.88 13.55
CA LYS A 113 -10.06 -13.54 14.08
C LYS A 113 -10.75 -12.45 13.26
N VAL A 114 -10.82 -12.62 11.94
CA VAL A 114 -11.61 -11.75 11.04
C VAL A 114 -13.08 -11.81 11.44
N ARG A 115 -13.67 -13.01 11.61
CA ARG A 115 -15.06 -13.19 12.05
C ARG A 115 -15.31 -12.55 13.42
N ALA A 116 -14.38 -12.68 14.36
CA ALA A 116 -14.49 -12.01 15.66
C ALA A 116 -14.47 -10.47 15.55
N ALA A 117 -13.63 -9.92 14.67
CA ALA A 117 -13.60 -8.47 14.40
C ALA A 117 -14.90 -7.98 13.73
N LEU A 118 -15.46 -8.75 12.80
CA LEU A 118 -16.76 -8.47 12.18
C LEU A 118 -17.89 -8.50 13.22
N ALA A 119 -17.87 -9.48 14.13
CA ALA A 119 -18.85 -9.57 15.20
C ALA A 119 -18.81 -8.36 16.15
N ALA A 120 -17.65 -7.72 16.32
CA ALA A 120 -17.55 -6.46 17.07
C ALA A 120 -18.21 -5.27 16.35
N ILE A 121 -18.36 -5.32 15.01
CA ILE A 121 -19.00 -4.27 14.21
C ILE A 121 -20.52 -4.44 14.18
N ALA A 122 -21.01 -5.65 13.87
CA ALA A 122 -22.45 -5.90 13.74
C ALA A 122 -22.91 -7.27 14.24
N ALA A 123 -22.30 -7.80 15.31
CA ALA A 123 -22.66 -9.09 15.93
C ALA A 123 -22.66 -10.25 14.90
N ASP A 124 -23.52 -11.25 15.09
CA ASP A 124 -23.52 -12.50 14.31
C ASP A 124 -24.17 -12.36 12.91
N ARG A 125 -24.10 -11.16 12.31
CA ARG A 125 -24.64 -10.93 10.98
C ARG A 125 -23.78 -11.63 9.92
N PRO A 126 -24.40 -12.19 8.86
CA PRO A 126 -23.68 -12.93 7.85
C PRO A 126 -22.82 -12.02 6.97
N ALA A 127 -21.67 -12.52 6.52
CA ALA A 127 -21.00 -11.99 5.34
C ALA A 127 -21.71 -12.56 4.09
N TRP A 128 -22.33 -11.71 3.28
CA TRP A 128 -22.98 -12.14 2.03
C TRP A 128 -21.96 -12.38 0.94
N PHE A 129 -21.01 -11.46 0.82
CA PHE A 129 -20.04 -11.43 -0.26
C PHE A 129 -18.63 -11.20 0.28
N VAL A 130 -17.67 -11.91 -0.31
CA VAL A 130 -16.26 -11.52 -0.34
C VAL A 130 -15.95 -11.13 -1.78
N ILE A 131 -15.40 -9.93 -1.98
CA ILE A 131 -14.89 -9.47 -3.27
C ILE A 131 -13.37 -9.49 -3.19
N ASN A 132 -12.71 -10.39 -3.92
CA ASN A 132 -11.25 -10.43 -3.93
C ASN A 132 -10.69 -9.39 -4.92
N THR A 133 -9.72 -8.61 -4.48
CA THR A 133 -9.05 -7.59 -5.28
C THR A 133 -8.08 -8.21 -6.28
N HIS A 134 -7.40 -9.28 -5.90
CA HIS A 134 -6.48 -10.06 -6.74
C HIS A 134 -6.29 -11.45 -6.13
N TRP A 135 -5.35 -12.25 -6.67
CA TRP A 135 -5.26 -13.69 -6.38
C TRP A 135 -4.34 -14.07 -5.21
N HIS A 136 -3.61 -13.12 -4.59
CA HIS A 136 -2.59 -13.49 -3.61
C HIS A 136 -3.18 -14.08 -2.32
N PRO A 137 -2.47 -15.03 -1.68
CA PRO A 137 -3.02 -15.82 -0.57
C PRO A 137 -3.38 -15.02 0.68
N ASP A 138 -2.82 -13.83 0.84
CA ASP A 138 -3.10 -12.94 1.96
C ASP A 138 -4.31 -12.04 1.72
N HIS A 139 -4.89 -12.08 0.52
CA HIS A 139 -6.16 -11.45 0.16
C HIS A 139 -7.30 -12.45 -0.07
N THR A 140 -6.96 -13.71 -0.36
CA THR A 140 -7.93 -14.77 -0.71
C THR A 140 -7.90 -15.98 0.23
N GLY A 141 -7.04 -15.97 1.25
CA GLY A 141 -6.78 -17.14 2.09
C GLY A 141 -8.00 -17.56 2.90
N GLY A 142 -8.87 -16.62 3.27
CA GLY A 142 -10.11 -16.87 3.99
C GLY A 142 -11.22 -17.48 3.13
N ASN A 143 -11.09 -17.46 1.80
CA ASN A 143 -12.20 -17.72 0.87
C ASN A 143 -12.92 -19.04 1.16
N GLU A 144 -12.16 -20.12 1.39
CA GLU A 144 -12.73 -21.43 1.69
C GLU A 144 -13.61 -21.40 2.95
N ARG A 145 -13.10 -20.81 4.03
CA ARG A 145 -13.80 -20.77 5.32
C ARG A 145 -15.00 -19.84 5.29
N PHE A 146 -14.99 -18.77 4.47
CA PHE A 146 -16.17 -17.95 4.24
C PHE A 146 -17.22 -18.67 3.38
N ALA A 147 -16.78 -19.32 2.30
CA ALA A 147 -17.66 -20.10 1.43
C ALA A 147 -18.38 -21.24 2.19
N GLU A 148 -17.74 -21.86 3.18
CA GLU A 148 -18.35 -22.89 4.03
C GLU A 148 -19.53 -22.39 4.88
N THR A 149 -19.67 -21.07 5.08
CA THR A 149 -20.83 -20.47 5.75
C THR A 149 -21.86 -19.89 4.79
N GLY A 150 -21.76 -20.20 3.50
CA GLY A 150 -22.69 -19.71 2.47
C GLY A 150 -22.36 -18.31 1.95
N THR A 151 -21.21 -17.74 2.30
CA THR A 151 -20.72 -16.49 1.71
C THR A 151 -20.34 -16.72 0.24
N ILE A 152 -20.76 -15.82 -0.64
CA ILE A 152 -20.46 -15.89 -2.06
C ILE A 152 -19.15 -15.15 -2.32
N VAL A 153 -18.15 -15.86 -2.86
CA VAL A 153 -16.87 -15.27 -3.25
C VAL A 153 -16.97 -14.79 -4.70
N ILE A 154 -16.60 -13.53 -4.93
CA ILE A 154 -16.66 -12.81 -6.20
C ILE A 154 -15.26 -12.29 -6.54
N ALA A 155 -14.82 -12.43 -7.78
CA ALA A 155 -13.55 -11.86 -8.22
C ALA A 155 -13.52 -11.60 -9.72
N HIS A 156 -12.44 -10.96 -10.20
CA HIS A 156 -12.18 -10.88 -11.64
C HIS A 156 -11.93 -12.27 -12.27
N ASP A 157 -12.24 -12.43 -13.56
CA ASP A 157 -12.00 -13.67 -14.32
C ASP A 157 -10.55 -14.16 -14.18
N ASN A 158 -9.57 -13.24 -14.27
CA ASN A 158 -8.15 -13.60 -14.13
C ASN A 158 -7.80 -14.06 -12.71
N THR A 159 -8.37 -13.44 -11.68
CA THR A 159 -8.17 -13.86 -10.28
C THR A 159 -8.65 -15.29 -10.07
N ARG A 160 -9.83 -15.65 -10.58
CA ARG A 160 -10.31 -17.04 -10.54
C ARG A 160 -9.38 -17.99 -11.28
N ARG A 161 -8.89 -17.60 -12.46
CA ARG A 161 -7.96 -18.39 -13.28
C ARG A 161 -6.64 -18.67 -12.53
N HIS A 162 -6.06 -17.64 -11.90
CA HIS A 162 -4.84 -17.78 -11.10
C HIS A 162 -5.03 -18.66 -9.88
N LEU A 163 -6.13 -18.49 -9.13
CA LEU A 163 -6.43 -19.36 -7.99
C LEU A 163 -6.61 -20.83 -8.41
N ALA A 164 -7.26 -21.07 -9.56
CA ALA A 164 -7.43 -22.42 -10.10
C ALA A 164 -6.10 -23.04 -10.55
N ALA A 165 -5.22 -22.26 -11.16
CA ALA A 165 -3.88 -22.69 -11.55
C ALA A 165 -3.02 -22.99 -10.30
N ALA A 166 -2.96 -22.08 -9.33
CA ALA A 166 -2.20 -22.24 -8.09
C ALA A 166 -2.65 -23.45 -7.25
N MET A 167 -3.95 -23.79 -7.29
CA MET A 167 -4.47 -25.01 -6.68
C MET A 167 -3.86 -26.28 -7.28
N LEU A 168 -3.57 -26.28 -8.59
CA LEU A 168 -3.06 -27.44 -9.35
C LEU A 168 -1.53 -27.52 -9.38
N GLU A 169 -0.85 -26.39 -9.57
CA GLU A 169 0.59 -26.32 -9.83
C GLU A 169 1.44 -26.63 -8.59
N GLY A 170 0.86 -26.45 -7.40
CA GLY A 170 1.52 -26.79 -6.14
C GLY A 170 2.77 -25.97 -5.81
N THR A 171 2.96 -24.84 -6.48
CA THR A 171 4.04 -23.87 -6.29
C THR A 171 3.94 -23.13 -4.96
N LEU A 172 2.72 -22.97 -4.43
CA LEU A 172 2.49 -22.43 -3.10
C LEU A 172 2.66 -23.50 -2.01
N PRO A 173 3.23 -23.12 -0.84
CA PRO A 173 3.19 -23.95 0.36
C PRO A 173 1.77 -24.44 0.65
N ALA A 174 1.63 -25.66 1.16
CA ALA A 174 0.31 -26.28 1.37
C ALA A 174 -0.64 -25.43 2.22
N LEU A 175 -0.11 -24.63 3.15
CA LEU A 175 -0.88 -23.70 4.00
C LEU A 175 -1.52 -22.56 3.20
N LEU A 176 -0.87 -22.11 2.13
CA LEU A 176 -1.28 -20.96 1.30
C LEU A 176 -1.99 -21.37 0.01
N ARG A 177 -2.05 -22.68 -0.26
CA ARG A 177 -2.59 -23.20 -1.51
C ARG A 177 -4.12 -23.08 -1.52
N PRO A 178 -4.71 -22.47 -2.57
CA PRO A 178 -6.16 -22.46 -2.74
C PRO A 178 -6.73 -23.88 -2.80
N LYS A 179 -7.97 -24.03 -2.33
CA LYS A 179 -8.75 -25.28 -2.43
C LYS A 179 -9.98 -25.09 -3.33
N ALA A 180 -10.63 -26.18 -3.74
CA ALA A 180 -11.76 -26.08 -4.66
C ALA A 180 -12.89 -25.14 -4.17
N LYS A 181 -13.17 -25.14 -2.87
CA LYS A 181 -14.16 -24.24 -2.24
C LYS A 181 -13.72 -22.78 -2.11
N SER A 182 -12.42 -22.49 -2.28
CA SER A 182 -11.89 -21.11 -2.25
C SER A 182 -12.05 -20.36 -3.57
N LEU A 183 -12.44 -21.06 -4.66
CA LEU A 183 -12.52 -20.45 -5.98
C LEU A 183 -13.77 -19.55 -6.11
N PRO A 184 -13.62 -18.28 -6.54
CA PRO A 184 -14.72 -17.33 -6.71
C PRO A 184 -15.83 -17.89 -7.63
N VAL A 185 -17.06 -18.01 -7.14
CA VAL A 185 -18.16 -18.65 -7.90
C VAL A 185 -18.93 -17.68 -8.79
N ILE A 186 -18.76 -16.38 -8.58
CA ILE A 186 -19.19 -15.33 -9.49
C ILE A 186 -17.94 -14.61 -9.98
N THR A 187 -17.85 -14.39 -11.28
CA THR A 187 -16.77 -13.57 -11.86
C THR A 187 -17.30 -12.47 -12.75
N PHE A 188 -16.44 -11.47 -12.98
CA PHE A 188 -16.69 -10.34 -13.87
C PHE A 188 -15.37 -9.96 -14.57
N ASN A 189 -15.44 -9.21 -15.67
CA ASN A 189 -14.29 -8.84 -16.49
C ASN A 189 -14.08 -7.33 -16.68
N ASP A 190 -15.04 -6.52 -16.23
CA ASP A 190 -14.93 -5.05 -16.25
C ASP A 190 -15.42 -4.50 -14.93
N THR A 191 -16.73 -4.33 -14.77
CA THR A 191 -17.31 -3.67 -13.59
C THR A 191 -18.52 -4.45 -13.08
N VAL A 192 -18.65 -4.52 -11.76
CA VAL A 192 -19.86 -4.99 -11.06
C VAL A 192 -20.23 -3.99 -9.97
N THR A 193 -21.52 -3.71 -9.82
CA THR A 193 -22.06 -2.75 -8.84
C THR A 193 -23.02 -3.45 -7.90
N PHE A 194 -22.88 -3.17 -6.60
CA PHE A 194 -23.74 -3.66 -5.53
C PHE A 194 -24.44 -2.48 -4.85
N HIS A 195 -25.74 -2.62 -4.59
CA HIS A 195 -26.54 -1.65 -3.85
C HIS A 195 -26.88 -2.24 -2.47
N LEU A 196 -25.95 -2.13 -1.52
CA LEU A 196 -26.01 -2.80 -0.21
C LEU A 196 -25.63 -1.82 0.88
N ALA A 197 -26.18 -2.01 2.09
CA ALA A 197 -25.87 -1.16 3.24
C ALA A 197 -26.09 0.36 3.04
N GLY A 198 -26.99 0.74 2.13
CA GLY A 198 -27.22 2.14 1.78
C GLY A 198 -26.08 2.77 0.96
N GLU A 199 -25.19 1.94 0.41
CA GLU A 199 -24.02 2.33 -0.35
C GLU A 199 -24.13 1.78 -1.78
N GLU A 200 -23.59 2.54 -2.74
CA GLU A 200 -23.27 2.01 -4.06
C GLU A 200 -21.80 1.57 -4.06
N VAL A 201 -21.59 0.26 -4.06
CA VAL A 201 -20.27 -0.36 -4.06
C VAL A 201 -19.94 -0.81 -5.47
N THR A 202 -19.00 -0.15 -6.12
CA THR A 202 -18.57 -0.50 -7.48
C THR A 202 -17.19 -1.15 -7.42
N ALA A 203 -17.10 -2.41 -7.84
CA ALA A 203 -15.83 -3.10 -8.05
C ALA A 203 -15.53 -3.11 -9.55
N PHE A 204 -14.38 -2.56 -9.94
CA PHE A 204 -13.97 -2.48 -11.34
C PHE A 204 -12.53 -2.94 -11.53
N HIS A 205 -12.30 -3.63 -12.64
CA HIS A 205 -10.98 -4.07 -13.07
C HIS A 205 -10.16 -2.87 -13.57
N ILE A 206 -8.87 -2.83 -13.20
CA ILE A 206 -7.92 -1.88 -13.77
C ILE A 206 -6.99 -2.61 -14.76
N PRO A 207 -6.42 -1.90 -15.74
CA PRO A 207 -5.35 -2.48 -16.57
C PRO A 207 -4.23 -3.07 -15.70
N PRO A 208 -3.49 -4.09 -16.20
CA PRO A 208 -2.51 -4.81 -15.39
C PRO A 208 -1.54 -3.88 -14.65
N ALA A 209 -1.48 -4.03 -13.33
CA ALA A 209 -0.70 -3.15 -12.46
C ALA A 209 0.10 -3.97 -11.44
N HIS A 210 -0.51 -4.43 -10.36
CA HIS A 210 0.08 -5.37 -9.43
C HIS A 210 0.03 -6.81 -9.97
N THR A 211 -1.11 -7.20 -10.55
CA THR A 211 -1.35 -8.44 -11.33
C THR A 211 -2.16 -8.11 -12.59
N ASP A 212 -2.50 -9.11 -13.42
CA ASP A 212 -3.50 -8.98 -14.49
C ASP A 212 -4.96 -9.13 -14.00
N GLY A 213 -5.17 -9.31 -12.69
CA GLY A 213 -6.48 -9.56 -12.08
C GLY A 213 -6.99 -8.45 -11.16
N ASP A 214 -6.28 -7.33 -11.09
CA ASP A 214 -6.50 -6.29 -10.08
C ASP A 214 -7.88 -5.63 -10.19
N VAL A 215 -8.57 -5.57 -9.05
CA VAL A 215 -9.87 -4.95 -8.87
C VAL A 215 -9.77 -3.85 -7.82
N VAL A 216 -10.30 -2.69 -8.15
CA VAL A 216 -10.47 -1.56 -7.24
C VAL A 216 -11.94 -1.44 -6.85
N VAL A 217 -12.21 -1.23 -5.57
CA VAL A 217 -13.57 -1.13 -5.04
C VAL A 217 -13.84 0.27 -4.54
N ARG A 218 -14.92 0.90 -5.00
CA ARG A 218 -15.36 2.25 -4.58
C ARG A 218 -16.65 2.17 -3.80
N PHE A 219 -16.66 2.81 -2.65
CA PHE A 219 -17.84 3.09 -1.85
C PHE A 219 -18.24 4.54 -2.14
N LEU A 220 -19.23 4.74 -3.01
CA LEU A 220 -19.45 6.03 -3.67
C LEU A 220 -19.85 7.14 -2.68
N THR A 221 -20.86 6.88 -1.84
CA THR A 221 -21.40 7.83 -0.85
C THR A 221 -20.42 8.07 0.28
N SER A 222 -19.76 7.01 0.76
CA SER A 222 -18.72 7.12 1.78
C SER A 222 -17.42 7.73 1.26
N ASN A 223 -17.27 7.94 -0.05
CA ASN A 223 -16.07 8.46 -0.70
C ASN A 223 -14.79 7.75 -0.16
N VAL A 224 -14.83 6.42 -0.23
CA VAL A 224 -13.73 5.50 0.13
C VAL A 224 -13.40 4.61 -1.06
N ILE A 225 -12.12 4.33 -1.27
CA ILE A 225 -11.62 3.42 -2.31
C ILE A 225 -10.75 2.35 -1.65
N HIS A 226 -11.01 1.08 -1.93
CA HIS A 226 -10.10 -0.01 -1.62
C HIS A 226 -9.30 -0.35 -2.87
N ALA A 227 -7.98 -0.18 -2.81
CA ALA A 227 -7.11 -0.34 -3.97
C ALA A 227 -6.51 -1.75 -4.10
N GLY A 228 -6.60 -2.59 -3.05
CA GLY A 228 -5.82 -3.82 -2.98
C GLY A 228 -4.33 -3.52 -3.16
N ASP A 229 -3.58 -4.49 -3.65
CA ASP A 229 -2.12 -4.33 -3.83
C ASP A 229 -1.74 -3.50 -5.05
N ALA A 230 -2.71 -2.95 -5.78
CA ALA A 230 -2.44 -1.86 -6.71
C ALA A 230 -1.97 -0.59 -5.98
N TYR A 231 -2.11 -0.49 -4.65
CA TYR A 231 -1.50 0.58 -3.85
C TYR A 231 -1.11 0.12 -2.42
N PHE A 232 0.14 0.43 -2.06
CA PHE A 232 0.71 0.23 -0.73
C PHE A 232 0.90 1.58 -0.04
N GLN A 233 0.64 1.65 1.27
CA GLN A 233 0.94 2.86 2.04
C GLN A 233 2.18 2.69 2.89
N GLY A 234 3.24 3.44 2.55
CA GLY A 234 4.45 3.54 3.36
C GLY A 234 5.49 2.44 3.12
N PHE A 235 5.39 1.68 2.03
CA PHE A 235 6.35 0.63 1.67
C PHE A 235 6.58 0.59 0.16
N TYR A 236 7.72 0.05 -0.30
CA TYR A 236 7.89 -0.30 -1.71
C TYR A 236 6.84 -1.34 -2.12
N PRO A 237 6.31 -1.26 -3.36
CA PRO A 237 5.28 -2.19 -3.80
C PRO A 237 5.90 -3.55 -4.11
N TYR A 238 5.12 -4.62 -3.90
CA TYR A 238 5.38 -5.88 -4.58
C TYR A 238 4.75 -5.82 -5.99
N ILE A 239 5.48 -6.28 -7.00
CA ILE A 239 5.03 -6.29 -8.39
C ILE A 239 5.07 -7.74 -8.89
N ASP A 240 3.90 -8.35 -9.12
CA ASP A 240 3.81 -9.73 -9.61
C ASP A 240 4.00 -9.76 -11.13
N ILE A 241 5.26 -9.55 -11.54
CA ILE A 241 5.64 -9.44 -12.95
C ILE A 241 5.24 -10.69 -13.72
N ASP A 242 5.35 -11.86 -13.10
CA ASP A 242 5.08 -13.14 -13.75
C ASP A 242 3.58 -13.34 -14.00
N ASN A 243 2.72 -12.73 -13.19
CA ASN A 243 1.26 -12.74 -13.37
C ASN A 243 0.68 -11.41 -13.89
N GLY A 244 1.49 -10.65 -14.64
CA GLY A 244 1.04 -9.51 -15.44
C GLY A 244 1.28 -8.13 -14.82
N GLY A 245 1.82 -8.06 -13.61
CA GLY A 245 2.17 -6.80 -12.97
C GLY A 245 3.30 -6.04 -13.67
N SER A 246 3.32 -4.71 -13.51
CA SER A 246 4.38 -3.84 -14.00
C SER A 246 4.46 -2.52 -13.22
N ILE A 247 5.66 -1.95 -13.14
CA ILE A 247 5.86 -0.62 -12.53
C ILE A 247 5.12 0.48 -13.32
N ASP A 248 5.11 0.40 -14.65
CA ASP A 248 4.45 1.39 -15.49
C ASP A 248 2.92 1.30 -15.35
N GLY A 249 2.36 0.08 -15.20
CA GLY A 249 0.94 -0.14 -14.90
C GLY A 249 0.52 0.40 -13.54
N LEU A 250 1.33 0.17 -12.50
CA LEU A 250 1.13 0.76 -11.17
C LEU A 250 1.17 2.30 -11.21
N ILE A 251 2.17 2.88 -11.89
CA ILE A 251 2.28 4.34 -12.07
C ILE A 251 1.05 4.90 -12.77
N ALA A 252 0.59 4.28 -13.86
CA ALA A 252 -0.60 4.70 -14.59
C ALA A 252 -1.87 4.62 -13.71
N PHE A 253 -1.99 3.57 -12.89
CA PHE A 253 -3.07 3.48 -11.93
C PHE A 253 -3.02 4.59 -10.87
N TRP A 254 -1.85 4.89 -10.29
CA TRP A 254 -1.74 5.95 -9.29
C TRP A 254 -1.99 7.35 -9.88
N GLU A 255 -1.63 7.60 -11.14
CA GLU A 255 -2.02 8.81 -11.87
C GLU A 255 -3.54 8.91 -11.95
N ARG A 256 -4.20 7.87 -12.46
CA ARG A 256 -5.67 7.79 -12.54
C ARG A 256 -6.32 7.95 -11.17
N LEU A 257 -5.77 7.32 -10.13
CA LEU A 257 -6.25 7.41 -8.77
C LEU A 257 -6.23 8.87 -8.29
N VAL A 258 -5.10 9.56 -8.45
CA VAL A 258 -4.94 10.95 -8.03
C VAL A 258 -5.80 11.91 -8.85
N ASP A 259 -5.87 11.73 -10.17
CA ASP A 259 -6.41 12.75 -11.08
C ASP A 259 -7.91 12.56 -11.37
N GLU A 260 -8.40 11.32 -11.36
CA GLU A 260 -9.77 11.00 -11.78
C GLU A 260 -10.64 10.42 -10.65
N LEU A 261 -10.07 9.62 -9.76
CA LEU A 261 -10.86 8.84 -8.79
C LEU A 261 -10.95 9.50 -7.41
N MET A 262 -10.00 10.38 -7.08
CA MET A 262 -9.90 11.01 -5.77
C MET A 262 -10.20 12.51 -5.81
N ASP A 263 -10.99 12.96 -4.86
CA ASP A 263 -10.97 14.32 -4.36
C ASP A 263 -10.12 14.44 -3.08
N ASP A 264 -10.10 15.60 -2.46
CA ASP A 264 -9.28 15.86 -1.27
C ASP A 264 -9.86 15.22 0.00
N GLU A 265 -11.12 14.77 -0.03
CA GLU A 265 -11.80 14.09 1.09
C GLU A 265 -11.79 12.56 0.94
N THR A 266 -11.40 12.03 -0.21
CA THR A 266 -11.33 10.58 -0.46
C THR A 266 -10.37 9.90 0.53
N ILE A 267 -10.79 8.75 1.03
CA ILE A 267 -9.95 7.82 1.81
C ILE A 267 -9.58 6.64 0.91
N VAL A 268 -8.30 6.27 0.87
CA VAL A 268 -7.87 5.04 0.19
C VAL A 268 -7.47 4.01 1.25
N ILE A 269 -8.10 2.84 1.20
CA ILE A 269 -7.64 1.65 1.90
C ILE A 269 -6.61 0.98 0.97
N PRO A 270 -5.31 1.00 1.30
CA PRO A 270 -4.31 0.27 0.53
C PRO A 270 -4.49 -1.23 0.78
N GLY A 271 -3.92 -2.07 -0.09
CA GLY A 271 -3.78 -3.49 0.22
C GLY A 271 -3.01 -3.69 1.52
N HIS A 272 -2.02 -2.83 1.78
CA HIS A 272 -1.20 -2.90 2.99
C HIS A 272 -0.80 -1.53 3.55
N GLY A 273 -0.75 -1.44 4.87
CA GLY A 273 -0.46 -0.21 5.61
C GLY A 273 -1.71 0.57 6.02
N PRO A 274 -1.57 1.74 6.66
CA PRO A 274 -2.70 2.54 7.13
C PRO A 274 -3.46 3.20 5.96
N PRO A 275 -4.73 3.60 6.14
CA PRO A 275 -5.46 4.37 5.14
C PRO A 275 -4.72 5.64 4.71
N ALA A 276 -4.82 5.95 3.42
CA ALA A 276 -4.12 7.07 2.79
C ALA A 276 -5.08 8.17 2.34
N ARG A 277 -4.53 9.37 2.20
CA ARG A 277 -5.19 10.52 1.56
C ARG A 277 -4.54 10.84 0.22
N ARG A 278 -5.18 11.69 -0.57
CA ARG A 278 -4.69 12.10 -1.90
C ARG A 278 -3.25 12.63 -1.89
N ALA A 279 -2.87 13.35 -0.84
CA ALA A 279 -1.51 13.86 -0.67
C ALA A 279 -0.47 12.74 -0.48
N ASP A 280 -0.85 11.63 0.15
CA ASP A 280 0.02 10.47 0.32
C ASP A 280 0.21 9.74 -1.00
N VAL A 281 -0.87 9.48 -1.74
CA VAL A 281 -0.80 8.86 -3.07
C VAL A 281 0.02 9.72 -4.03
N ARG A 282 -0.16 11.05 -4.02
CA ARG A 282 0.68 11.98 -4.84
C ARG A 282 2.16 11.90 -4.51
N ARG A 283 2.50 11.81 -3.22
CA ARG A 283 3.89 11.65 -2.78
C ARG A 283 4.43 10.30 -3.25
N TYR A 284 3.67 9.24 -3.05
CA TYR A 284 4.02 7.89 -3.46
C TYR A 284 4.28 7.82 -4.96
N LEU A 285 3.34 8.30 -5.78
CA LEU A 285 3.44 8.38 -7.24
C LEU A 285 4.72 9.10 -7.69
N ARG A 286 5.02 10.27 -7.12
CA ARG A 286 6.24 11.02 -7.47
C ARG A 286 7.50 10.22 -7.15
N ASP A 287 7.57 9.65 -5.96
CA ASP A 287 8.75 8.93 -5.50
C ASP A 287 8.96 7.62 -6.29
N MET A 288 7.88 6.91 -6.64
CA MET A 288 7.95 5.69 -7.47
C MET A 288 8.31 6.00 -8.94
N LYS A 289 7.86 7.14 -9.48
CA LYS A 289 8.32 7.63 -10.79
C LYS A 289 9.82 7.92 -10.79
N ASP A 290 10.32 8.52 -9.72
CA ASP A 290 11.75 8.79 -9.56
C ASP A 290 12.56 7.49 -9.46
N LEU A 291 12.14 6.53 -8.62
CA LEU A 291 12.72 5.18 -8.58
C LEU A 291 12.78 4.55 -9.99
N ARG A 292 11.64 4.50 -10.69
CA ARG A 292 11.55 3.95 -12.05
C ARG A 292 12.50 4.67 -13.03
N ALA A 293 12.62 5.99 -12.93
CA ALA A 293 13.52 6.78 -13.76
C ALA A 293 15.00 6.46 -13.47
N ARG A 294 15.38 6.29 -12.19
CA ARG A 294 16.75 5.91 -11.79
C ARG A 294 17.15 4.55 -12.36
N VAL A 295 16.24 3.56 -12.32
CA VAL A 295 16.47 2.23 -12.92
C VAL A 295 16.61 2.33 -14.45
N ALA A 296 15.70 3.03 -15.12
CA ALA A 296 15.75 3.21 -16.58
C ALA A 296 17.04 3.93 -17.05
N ALA A 297 17.51 4.92 -16.29
CA ALA A 297 18.76 5.62 -16.56
C ALA A 297 19.98 4.67 -16.45
N ALA A 298 20.01 3.81 -15.43
CA ALA A 298 21.04 2.78 -15.27
C ALA A 298 21.07 1.81 -16.46
N MET A 299 19.90 1.28 -16.86
CA MET A 299 19.78 0.42 -18.05
C MET A 299 20.28 1.12 -19.32
N THR A 300 19.90 2.39 -19.52
CA THR A 300 20.33 3.18 -20.68
C THR A 300 21.84 3.45 -20.68
N ALA A 301 22.44 3.60 -19.50
CA ALA A 301 23.88 3.77 -19.34
C ALA A 301 24.68 2.46 -19.51
N GLY A 302 24.01 1.32 -19.71
CA GLY A 302 24.65 0.01 -19.81
C GLY A 302 25.19 -0.53 -18.48
N GLU A 303 24.73 0.02 -17.35
CA GLU A 303 25.00 -0.51 -16.01
C GLU A 303 24.33 -1.90 -15.87
N SER A 304 24.91 -2.84 -15.12
CA SER A 304 24.23 -4.10 -14.76
C SER A 304 23.33 -3.92 -13.54
N LEU A 305 22.38 -4.82 -13.34
CA LEU A 305 21.52 -4.81 -12.15
C LEU A 305 22.33 -4.90 -10.84
N GLU A 306 23.39 -5.71 -10.83
CA GLU A 306 24.27 -5.88 -9.68
C GLU A 306 25.06 -4.59 -9.38
N GLN A 307 25.51 -3.88 -10.41
CA GLN A 307 26.16 -2.57 -10.25
C GLN A 307 25.18 -1.54 -9.68
N LEU A 308 23.95 -1.51 -10.20
CA LEU A 308 22.89 -0.64 -9.71
C LEU A 308 22.59 -0.90 -8.24
N ILE A 309 22.42 -2.17 -7.84
CA ILE A 309 22.15 -2.54 -6.43
C ILE A 309 23.34 -2.13 -5.54
N ALA A 310 24.57 -2.40 -5.97
CA ALA A 310 25.77 -2.18 -5.15
C ALA A 310 26.01 -0.70 -4.77
N ARG A 311 25.44 0.26 -5.51
CA ARG A 311 25.60 1.69 -5.23
C ARG A 311 24.48 2.32 -4.41
N HIS A 312 23.50 1.55 -3.95
CA HIS A 312 22.39 2.00 -3.11
C HIS A 312 21.68 3.27 -3.63
N PRO A 313 21.15 3.24 -4.87
CA PRO A 313 20.56 4.39 -5.54
C PRO A 313 19.31 4.94 -4.86
N LEU A 314 18.72 4.23 -3.89
CA LEU A 314 17.49 4.61 -3.21
C LEU A 314 17.71 4.99 -1.74
N ALA A 315 18.96 5.25 -1.31
CA ALA A 315 19.27 5.60 0.07
C ALA A 315 18.45 6.79 0.64
N ASP A 316 17.94 7.70 -0.20
CA ASP A 316 17.04 8.80 0.17
C ASP A 316 15.56 8.40 0.28
N LEU A 317 15.14 7.32 -0.41
CA LEU A 317 13.78 6.77 -0.38
C LEU A 317 13.61 5.67 0.67
N ASN A 318 14.66 4.88 0.94
CA ASN A 318 14.66 3.76 1.88
C ASN A 318 14.10 4.11 3.26
N PRO A 319 14.44 5.27 3.90
CA PRO A 319 13.89 5.60 5.21
C PRO A 319 12.36 5.72 5.25
N ARG A 320 11.70 5.81 4.09
CA ARG A 320 10.24 5.89 3.96
C ARG A 320 9.60 4.59 3.52
N TYR A 321 10.27 3.79 2.69
CA TYR A 321 9.63 2.71 1.94
C TYR A 321 10.27 1.33 2.12
N GLU A 322 11.52 1.27 2.57
CA GLU A 322 12.16 -0.02 2.84
C GLU A 322 11.45 -0.72 4.01
N SER A 323 11.24 -2.03 3.85
CA SER A 323 10.55 -2.86 4.83
C SER A 323 11.19 -4.24 4.91
N ASP A 324 10.80 -5.03 5.91
CA ASP A 324 11.25 -6.42 6.07
C ASP A 324 10.77 -7.36 4.93
N VAL A 325 10.01 -6.85 3.96
CA VAL A 325 9.42 -7.62 2.85
C VAL A 325 9.99 -7.23 1.50
N VAL A 326 10.16 -5.93 1.28
CA VAL A 326 10.73 -5.40 0.04
C VAL A 326 11.87 -4.48 0.44
N GLU A 327 13.07 -5.03 0.39
CA GLU A 327 14.31 -4.27 0.56
C GLU A 327 14.65 -3.51 -0.73
N GLU A 328 15.59 -2.57 -0.64
CA GLU A 328 16.06 -1.82 -1.81
C GLU A 328 16.46 -2.73 -2.97
N ALA A 329 17.20 -3.81 -2.69
CA ALA A 329 17.64 -4.73 -3.73
C ALA A 329 16.46 -5.41 -4.43
N ASP A 330 15.38 -5.73 -3.72
CA ASP A 330 14.21 -6.41 -4.27
C ASP A 330 13.41 -5.50 -5.19
N ILE A 331 13.14 -4.27 -4.76
CA ILE A 331 12.41 -3.32 -5.61
C ILE A 331 13.20 -2.95 -6.87
N LEU A 332 14.53 -2.81 -6.77
CA LEU A 332 15.38 -2.58 -7.93
C LEU A 332 15.31 -3.75 -8.92
N ARG A 333 15.35 -5.01 -8.44
CA ARG A 333 15.19 -6.20 -9.29
C ARG A 333 13.81 -6.24 -9.94
N MET A 334 12.73 -5.97 -9.19
CA MET A 334 11.38 -5.96 -9.73
C MET A 334 11.21 -4.90 -10.82
N VAL A 335 11.63 -3.66 -10.57
CA VAL A 335 11.51 -2.59 -11.55
C VAL A 335 12.38 -2.85 -12.77
N TRP A 336 13.60 -3.39 -12.58
CA TRP A 336 14.45 -3.82 -13.69
C TRP A 336 13.77 -4.88 -14.57
N ARG A 337 13.32 -5.99 -13.97
CA ARG A 337 12.59 -7.07 -14.68
C ARG A 337 11.33 -6.54 -15.38
N SER A 338 10.61 -5.62 -14.73
CA SER A 338 9.42 -5.00 -15.31
C SER A 338 9.77 -4.23 -16.58
N LEU A 339 10.83 -3.43 -16.58
CA LEU A 339 11.29 -2.65 -17.74
C LEU A 339 11.86 -3.53 -18.85
N GLU A 340 12.52 -4.64 -18.51
CA GLU A 340 12.94 -5.64 -19.50
C GLU A 340 11.75 -6.29 -20.20
N LYS A 341 10.71 -6.66 -19.43
CA LYS A 341 9.51 -7.32 -19.96
C LYS A 341 8.69 -6.38 -20.87
N THR A 342 8.65 -5.08 -20.58
CA THR A 342 7.94 -4.08 -21.39
C THR A 342 8.78 -3.52 -22.55
N GLY A 343 10.00 -4.03 -22.77
CA GLY A 343 10.82 -3.69 -23.94
C GLY A 343 11.51 -2.33 -23.84
N HIS A 344 11.93 -1.90 -22.65
CA HIS A 344 12.68 -0.66 -22.50
C HIS A 344 13.96 -0.67 -23.36
N PRO A 345 14.35 0.42 -24.06
CA PRO A 345 15.47 0.41 -25.01
C PRO A 345 16.84 -0.01 -24.42
N GLY A 346 17.05 0.17 -23.11
CA GLY A 346 18.25 -0.29 -22.40
C GLY A 346 18.26 -1.78 -22.01
N SER A 347 17.20 -2.54 -22.29
CA SER A 347 17.04 -3.95 -21.85
C SER A 347 17.86 -4.99 -22.62
N GLY A 348 18.65 -4.57 -23.62
CA GLY A 348 19.52 -5.47 -24.38
C GLY A 348 18.80 -6.50 -25.26
N ARG A 349 17.46 -6.56 -25.27
CA ARG A 349 16.69 -7.37 -26.22
C ARG A 349 16.62 -6.63 -27.57
N LYS A 350 17.37 -7.13 -28.55
CA LYS A 350 17.19 -6.84 -29.98
C LYS A 350 16.11 -7.73 -30.58
#